data_AF-A0A260Z826-F1
#
_entry.id   AF-A0A260Z826-F1
#
_cell.length_a   1.000
_cell.length_b   1.000
_cell.length_c   1.000
_cell.angle_alpha   90.00
_cell.angle_beta   90.00
_cell.angle_gamma   90.00
#
_symmetry.space_group_name_H-M   'P 1'
#
loop_
_entity.id
_entity.type
_entity.pdbx_description
1 polymer ?
#
loop_
_entity_poly.entity_id
_entity_poly.type
_entity_poly.pdbx_seq_one_letter_code
_entity_poly.pdbx_strand_id
1 'polypeptide(L)'
;SQSYSLHPVYRGSQIWQFIVLVFATFPLVYFIFFKWTLNGYFGSLLVFTLSFQIMGFIHVLLQFVSVRPCDFMIDSKWVRIGHPLGSFLMTLSTIFPISISIERFIAMKRASNYETAPVILGPILVILIIFIDLILIIFIYKDETFDSGAISFMIFPSKVAGKMFLFFMVILLLNIINSMFNFFLLRENKRLKKMNTSLATKYQLEEVYLSSKFVISVTFLHVSFFAAYLFMMIISGL
;
A
#
# COMPACT_ATOMS: atom_id res chain seq x y z
N SER A 1 2.49 7.25 -28.93
CA SER A 1 1.62 7.42 -27.74
C SER A 1 0.12 7.39 -28.06
N GLN A 2 -0.32 7.79 -29.27
CA GLN A 2 -1.74 7.88 -29.68
C GLN A 2 -2.55 6.56 -29.72
N SER A 3 -1.92 5.38 -29.77
CA SER A 3 -2.63 4.10 -29.96
C SER A 3 -3.10 3.43 -28.65
N TYR A 4 -2.52 3.79 -27.50
CA TYR A 4 -2.74 3.05 -26.24
C TYR A 4 -4.00 3.48 -25.48
N SER A 5 -4.38 4.76 -25.53
CA SER A 5 -5.54 5.30 -24.79
C SER A 5 -6.90 4.92 -25.40
N LEU A 6 -6.95 4.70 -26.72
CA LEU A 6 -8.14 4.17 -27.40
C LEU A 6 -8.23 2.65 -27.36
N HIS A 7 -7.17 1.96 -26.93
CA HIS A 7 -7.12 0.51 -26.98
C HIS A 7 -8.20 -0.09 -26.06
N PRO A 8 -9.06 -1.00 -26.54
CA PRO A 8 -10.19 -1.53 -25.79
C PRO A 8 -9.76 -2.22 -24.49
N VAL A 9 -8.57 -2.85 -24.49
CA VAL A 9 -8.00 -3.47 -23.28
C VAL A 9 -7.65 -2.44 -22.21
N TYR A 10 -7.10 -1.29 -22.58
CA TYR A 10 -6.77 -0.22 -21.64
C TYR A 10 -8.04 0.41 -21.04
N ARG A 11 -9.08 0.58 -21.86
CA ARG A 11 -10.38 1.09 -21.38
C ARG A 11 -11.06 0.10 -20.45
N GLY A 12 -11.07 -1.19 -20.82
CA GLY A 12 -11.59 -2.26 -20.01
C GLY A 12 -10.87 -2.38 -18.66
N SER A 13 -9.54 -2.23 -18.64
CA SER A 13 -8.77 -2.28 -17.39
C SER A 13 -9.05 -1.09 -16.47
N GLN A 14 -9.25 0.12 -17.01
CA GLN A 14 -9.63 1.30 -16.22
C GLN A 14 -11.02 1.14 -15.56
N ILE A 15 -12.01 0.63 -16.31
CA ILE A 15 -13.36 0.35 -15.76
C ILE A 15 -13.28 -0.75 -14.70
N TRP A 16 -12.54 -1.81 -14.98
CA TRP A 16 -12.33 -2.91 -14.04
C TRP A 16 -11.69 -2.42 -12.74
N GLN A 17 -10.62 -1.63 -12.84
CA GLN A 17 -9.96 -1.02 -11.69
C GLN A 17 -10.92 -0.17 -10.87
N PHE A 18 -11.74 0.67 -11.52
CA PHE A 18 -12.73 1.49 -10.82
C PHE A 18 -13.73 0.63 -10.04
N ILE A 19 -14.30 -0.40 -10.67
CA ILE A 19 -15.25 -1.32 -10.03
C ILE A 19 -14.62 -1.98 -8.80
N VAL A 20 -13.39 -2.51 -8.93
CA VAL A 20 -12.67 -3.13 -7.82
C VAL A 20 -12.48 -2.15 -6.66
N LEU A 21 -12.14 -0.89 -6.92
CA LEU A 21 -11.96 0.13 -5.88
C LEU A 21 -13.27 0.47 -5.17
N VAL A 22 -14.39 0.57 -5.90
CA VAL A 22 -15.72 0.79 -5.28
C VAL A 22 -16.06 -0.36 -4.32
N PHE A 23 -15.91 -1.60 -4.77
CA PHE A 23 -16.19 -2.76 -3.92
C PHE A 23 -15.23 -2.91 -2.74
N ALA A 24 -13.96 -2.49 -2.89
CA ALA A 24 -12.99 -2.52 -1.81
C ALA A 24 -13.29 -1.53 -0.69
N THR A 25 -14.04 -0.45 -0.96
CA THR A 25 -14.34 0.58 0.04
C THR A 25 -15.19 0.05 1.20
N PHE A 26 -16.21 -0.77 0.91
CA PHE A 26 -17.11 -1.33 1.94
C PHE A 26 -16.39 -2.16 3.02
N PRO A 27 -15.58 -3.19 2.67
CA PRO A 27 -14.86 -3.95 3.68
C PRO A 27 -13.80 -3.10 4.41
N LEU A 28 -13.14 -2.15 3.74
CA LEU A 28 -12.15 -1.26 4.39
C LEU A 28 -12.79 -0.39 5.47
N VAL A 29 -13.94 0.22 5.17
CA VAL A 29 -14.71 1.00 6.16
C VAL A 29 -15.14 0.11 7.33
N TYR A 30 -15.66 -1.08 7.05
CA TYR A 30 -16.05 -2.04 8.09
C TYR A 30 -14.87 -2.39 9.03
N PHE A 31 -13.69 -2.65 8.48
CA PHE A 31 -12.52 -3.01 9.30
C PHE A 31 -12.00 -1.85 10.17
N ILE A 32 -12.10 -0.61 9.73
CA ILE A 32 -11.66 0.56 10.53
C ILE A 32 -12.60 0.79 11.72
N PHE A 33 -13.92 0.67 11.52
CA PHE A 33 -14.88 0.89 12.60
C PHE A 33 -14.86 -0.21 13.67
N PHE A 34 -14.62 -1.47 13.26
CA PHE A 34 -14.71 -2.63 14.16
C PHE A 34 -13.36 -3.17 14.67
N LYS A 35 -12.21 -2.78 14.11
CA LYS A 35 -10.87 -3.29 14.53
C LYS A 35 -9.80 -2.20 14.65
N TRP A 36 -9.65 -1.68 15.86
CA TRP A 36 -8.71 -0.59 16.17
C TRP A 36 -7.22 -0.96 16.00
N THR A 37 -6.86 -2.23 16.20
CA THR A 37 -5.48 -2.73 16.20
C THR A 37 -4.75 -2.57 14.85
N LEU A 38 -5.47 -2.34 13.75
CA LEU A 38 -4.91 -2.20 12.39
C LEU A 38 -5.29 -0.88 11.69
N ASN A 39 -5.78 0.11 12.45
CA ASN A 39 -6.36 1.33 11.88
C ASN A 39 -5.39 2.12 10.98
N GLY A 40 -4.08 2.13 11.28
CA GLY A 40 -3.09 2.80 10.42
C GLY A 40 -3.02 2.18 9.01
N TYR A 41 -2.95 0.85 8.93
CA TYR A 41 -2.90 0.12 7.66
C TYR A 41 -4.22 0.24 6.89
N PHE A 42 -5.36 -0.08 7.51
CA PHE A 42 -6.65 0.01 6.83
C PHE A 42 -7.01 1.44 6.45
N GLY A 43 -6.66 2.43 7.30
CA GLY A 43 -6.81 3.84 6.99
C GLY A 43 -5.99 4.25 5.77
N SER A 44 -4.73 3.84 5.69
CA SER A 44 -3.89 4.11 4.52
C SER A 44 -4.44 3.49 3.23
N LEU A 45 -4.93 2.25 3.30
CA LEU A 45 -5.58 1.59 2.18
C LEU A 45 -6.88 2.28 1.77
N LEU A 46 -7.70 2.71 2.74
CA LEU A 46 -8.92 3.43 2.44
C LEU A 46 -8.64 4.77 1.76
N VAL A 47 -7.67 5.54 2.27
CA VAL A 47 -7.27 6.81 1.66
C VAL A 47 -6.71 6.59 0.25
N PHE A 48 -5.88 5.55 0.07
CA PHE A 48 -5.41 5.12 -1.26
C PHE A 48 -6.59 4.79 -2.18
N THR A 49 -7.50 3.92 -1.75
CA THR A 49 -8.67 3.50 -2.53
C THR A 49 -9.56 4.67 -2.92
N LEU A 50 -9.89 5.56 -1.99
CA LEU A 50 -10.72 6.75 -2.27
C LEU A 50 -10.03 7.70 -3.24
N SER A 51 -8.74 7.95 -3.06
CA SER A 51 -7.96 8.83 -3.95
C SER A 51 -7.91 8.27 -5.36
N PHE A 52 -7.65 6.97 -5.51
CA PHE A 52 -7.64 6.30 -6.81
C PHE A 52 -9.03 6.14 -7.42
N GLN A 53 -10.09 6.07 -6.61
CA GLN A 53 -11.46 6.08 -7.10
C GLN A 53 -11.83 7.43 -7.72
N ILE A 54 -11.43 8.55 -7.10
CA ILE A 54 -11.61 9.90 -7.68
C ILE A 54 -10.84 10.03 -9.00
N MET A 55 -9.57 9.63 -9.01
CA MET A 55 -8.75 9.66 -10.23
C MET A 55 -9.31 8.74 -11.33
N GLY A 56 -9.77 7.55 -10.96
CA GLY A 56 -10.39 6.58 -11.85
C GLY A 56 -11.72 7.08 -12.42
N PHE A 57 -12.54 7.74 -11.61
CA PHE A 57 -13.80 8.34 -12.04
C PHE A 57 -13.56 9.42 -13.11
N ILE A 58 -12.57 10.30 -12.88
CA ILE A 58 -12.19 11.33 -13.85
C ILE A 58 -11.75 10.67 -15.17
N HIS A 59 -10.92 9.63 -15.13
CA HIS A 59 -10.51 8.91 -16.34
C HIS A 59 -11.66 8.22 -17.07
N VAL A 60 -12.56 7.57 -16.34
CA VAL A 60 -13.73 6.91 -16.95
C VAL A 60 -14.64 7.94 -17.61
N LEU A 61 -14.90 9.08 -16.97
CA LEU A 61 -15.72 10.15 -17.55
C LEU A 61 -15.05 10.81 -18.76
N LEU A 62 -13.74 11.05 -18.72
CA LEU A 62 -12.98 11.64 -19.83
C LEU A 62 -13.11 10.82 -21.11
N GLN A 63 -13.21 9.48 -21.01
CA GLN A 63 -13.44 8.61 -22.17
C GLN A 63 -14.78 8.86 -22.90
N PHE A 64 -15.81 9.31 -22.19
CA PHE A 64 -17.13 9.57 -22.76
C PHE A 64 -17.30 11.00 -23.26
N VAL A 65 -16.49 11.94 -22.76
CA VAL A 65 -16.62 13.37 -23.06
C VAL A 65 -15.58 13.85 -24.09
N SER A 66 -14.42 13.20 -24.22
CA SER A 66 -13.36 13.65 -25.12
C SER A 66 -13.68 13.35 -26.60
N VAL A 67 -13.71 14.39 -27.43
CA VAL A 67 -13.92 14.26 -28.90
C VAL A 67 -12.59 14.36 -29.65
N ARG A 68 -11.58 15.07 -29.12
CA ARG A 68 -10.26 15.24 -29.75
C ARG A 68 -9.15 14.52 -28.96
N PRO A 69 -8.05 14.08 -29.61
CA PRO A 69 -6.99 13.29 -28.97
C PRO A 69 -6.24 14.00 -27.83
N CYS A 70 -6.15 15.33 -27.88
CA CYS A 70 -5.48 16.14 -26.85
C CYS A 70 -6.34 16.36 -25.61
N ASP A 71 -7.66 16.18 -25.73
CA ASP A 71 -8.60 16.33 -24.61
C ASP A 71 -8.53 15.13 -23.63
N PHE A 72 -7.80 14.07 -23.99
CA PHE A 72 -7.59 12.88 -23.15
C PHE A 72 -6.39 13.02 -22.20
N MET A 73 -5.48 13.97 -22.46
CA MET A 73 -4.30 14.17 -21.61
C MET A 73 -4.69 14.94 -20.34
N ILE A 74 -4.26 14.44 -19.19
CA ILE A 74 -4.43 15.14 -17.91
C ILE A 74 -3.52 16.37 -17.92
N ASP A 75 -4.11 17.51 -17.56
CA ASP A 75 -3.38 18.76 -17.41
C ASP A 75 -2.23 18.64 -16.39
N SER A 76 -1.10 19.25 -16.73
CA SER A 76 0.14 19.23 -15.94
C SER A 76 -0.07 19.62 -14.47
N LYS A 77 -0.98 20.55 -14.18
CA LYS A 77 -1.27 21.00 -12.81
C LYS A 77 -1.80 19.86 -11.93
N TRP A 78 -2.67 19.01 -12.48
CA TRP A 78 -3.23 17.86 -11.77
C TRP A 78 -2.22 16.72 -11.69
N VAL A 79 -1.42 16.51 -12.75
CA VAL A 79 -0.33 15.52 -12.80
C VAL A 79 0.71 15.81 -11.71
N ARG A 80 1.09 17.07 -11.52
CA ARG A 80 2.06 17.51 -10.51
C ARG A 80 1.67 17.16 -9.07
N ILE A 81 0.37 17.13 -8.77
CA ILE A 81 -0.15 16.78 -7.44
C ILE A 81 -0.45 15.27 -7.38
N GLY A 82 -1.11 14.74 -8.42
CA GLY A 82 -1.61 13.38 -8.46
C GLY A 82 -0.52 12.32 -8.47
N HIS A 83 0.59 12.51 -9.21
CA HIS A 83 1.67 11.52 -9.24
C HIS A 83 2.39 11.35 -7.90
N PRO A 84 2.89 12.42 -7.25
CA PRO A 84 3.52 12.27 -5.93
C PRO A 84 2.54 11.73 -4.88
N LEU A 85 1.30 12.23 -4.87
CA LEU A 85 0.28 11.77 -3.91
C LEU A 85 -0.09 10.31 -4.12
N GLY A 86 -0.33 9.89 -5.37
CA GLY A 86 -0.64 8.51 -5.69
C GLY A 86 0.51 7.57 -5.37
N SER A 87 1.76 7.99 -5.65
CA SER A 87 2.97 7.25 -5.31
C SER A 87 3.08 7.05 -3.80
N PHE A 88 2.97 8.14 -3.03
CA PHE A 88 3.01 8.13 -1.58
C PHE A 88 1.95 7.20 -0.99
N LEU A 89 0.68 7.34 -1.38
CA LEU A 89 -0.39 6.50 -0.83
C LEU A 89 -0.18 5.00 -1.16
N MET A 90 0.37 4.70 -2.35
CA MET A 90 0.68 3.34 -2.75
C MET A 90 1.83 2.75 -1.92
N THR A 91 2.96 3.46 -1.83
CA THR A 91 4.16 2.99 -1.11
C THR A 91 3.90 2.91 0.38
N LEU A 92 3.18 3.88 0.93
CA LEU A 92 2.73 3.87 2.31
C LEU A 92 1.95 2.59 2.66
N SER A 93 0.96 2.22 1.83
CA SER A 93 0.13 1.03 2.06
C SER A 93 0.91 -0.29 2.02
N THR A 94 2.04 -0.32 1.29
CA THR A 94 2.89 -1.51 1.13
C THR A 94 4.02 -1.59 2.16
N ILE A 95 4.39 -0.48 2.81
CA ILE A 95 5.37 -0.43 3.90
C ILE A 95 4.72 -0.70 5.25
N PHE A 96 3.45 -0.33 5.45
CA PHE A 96 2.73 -0.53 6.71
C PHE A 96 2.75 -1.94 7.30
N PRO A 97 2.66 -3.04 6.51
CA PRO A 97 2.78 -4.40 7.03
C PRO A 97 4.07 -4.64 7.83
N ILE A 98 5.19 -3.96 7.49
CA ILE A 98 6.47 -4.07 8.22
C ILE A 98 6.34 -3.49 9.63
N SER A 99 5.71 -2.30 9.75
CA SER A 99 5.42 -1.67 11.04
C SER A 99 4.56 -2.58 11.93
N ILE A 100 3.54 -3.21 11.35
CA ILE A 100 2.69 -4.14 12.10
C ILE A 100 3.53 -5.32 12.60
N SER A 101 4.40 -5.90 11.77
CA SER A 101 5.27 -7.01 12.18
C SER A 101 6.21 -6.66 13.33
N ILE A 102 6.77 -5.45 13.34
CA ILE A 102 7.60 -4.95 14.46
C ILE A 102 6.76 -4.86 15.74
N GLU A 103 5.57 -4.26 15.65
CA GLU A 103 4.65 -4.15 16.78
C GLU A 103 4.28 -5.54 17.33
N ARG A 104 3.98 -6.50 16.45
CA ARG A 104 3.64 -7.88 16.86
C ARG A 104 4.81 -8.62 17.50
N PHE A 105 6.04 -8.41 17.02
CA PHE A 105 7.22 -8.98 17.68
C PHE A 105 7.35 -8.48 19.12
N ILE A 106 7.20 -7.17 19.32
CA ILE A 106 7.31 -6.55 20.64
C ILE A 106 6.15 -6.98 21.54
N ALA A 107 4.92 -7.01 21.01
CA ALA A 107 3.74 -7.49 21.73
C ALA A 107 3.88 -8.96 22.18
N MET A 108 4.40 -9.83 21.30
CA MET A 108 4.68 -11.23 21.65
C MET A 108 5.68 -11.35 22.80
N LYS A 109 6.75 -10.54 22.77
CA LYS A 109 7.78 -10.54 23.83
C LYS A 109 7.27 -9.96 25.15
N ARG A 110 6.35 -9.01 25.10
CA ARG A 110 5.78 -8.32 26.27
C ARG A 110 4.43 -8.90 26.73
N ALA A 111 4.00 -10.04 26.20
CA ALA A 111 2.70 -10.63 26.50
C ALA A 111 2.48 -10.95 27.99
N SER A 112 3.55 -11.12 28.78
CA SER A 112 3.46 -11.29 30.24
C SER A 112 3.16 -9.99 31.00
N ASN A 113 3.56 -8.84 30.45
CA ASN A 113 3.52 -7.54 31.11
C ASN A 113 2.51 -6.61 30.42
N TYR A 114 1.56 -7.18 29.68
CA TYR A 114 0.63 -6.42 28.85
C TYR A 114 -0.25 -5.48 29.66
N GLU A 115 -0.72 -5.91 30.84
CA GLU A 115 -1.63 -5.14 31.69
C GLU A 115 -1.03 -3.82 32.18
N THR A 116 0.30 -3.70 32.20
CA THR A 116 1.01 -2.51 32.69
C THR A 116 1.67 -1.70 31.59
N ALA A 117 1.65 -2.17 30.34
CA ALA A 117 2.34 -1.54 29.23
C ALA A 117 1.39 -0.66 28.40
N PRO A 118 1.62 0.66 28.32
CA PRO A 118 0.80 1.52 27.48
C PRO A 118 1.04 1.25 25.98
N VAL A 119 -0.04 1.25 25.19
CA VAL A 119 -0.04 0.90 23.75
C VAL A 119 0.31 2.13 22.89
N ILE A 120 1.53 2.68 23.06
CA ILE A 120 1.98 3.90 22.36
C ILE A 120 2.84 3.57 21.13
N LEU A 121 3.41 2.36 21.07
CA LEU A 121 4.32 1.96 19.99
C LEU A 121 3.66 2.00 18.60
N GLY A 122 2.42 1.52 18.47
CA GLY A 122 1.69 1.51 17.20
C GLY A 122 1.59 2.91 16.56
N PRO A 123 1.02 3.90 17.27
CA PRO A 123 0.97 5.29 16.79
C PRO A 123 2.34 5.89 16.43
N ILE A 124 3.38 5.63 17.23
CA ILE A 124 4.74 6.12 16.94
C ILE A 124 5.24 5.55 15.61
N LEU A 125 5.10 4.24 15.39
CA LEU A 125 5.55 3.60 14.16
C LEU A 125 4.75 4.10 12.94
N VAL A 126 3.45 4.35 13.10
CA VAL A 126 2.60 4.91 12.03
C VAL A 126 3.11 6.29 11.60
N ILE A 127 3.33 7.18 12.56
CA ILE A 127 3.82 8.53 12.29
C ILE A 127 5.21 8.46 11.63
N LEU A 128 6.10 7.62 12.15
CA LEU A 128 7.46 7.45 11.62
C LEU A 128 7.45 6.98 10.16
N ILE A 129 6.64 5.97 9.82
CA ILE A 129 6.54 5.45 8.45
C ILE A 129 5.99 6.52 7.49
N ILE A 130 4.97 7.28 7.91
CA ILE A 130 4.40 8.38 7.10
C ILE A 130 5.49 9.42 6.77
N PHE A 131 6.28 9.82 7.77
CA PHE A 131 7.36 10.80 7.56
C PHE A 131 8.47 10.27 6.65
N ILE A 132 8.93 9.04 6.87
CA ILE A 132 9.98 8.43 6.05
C ILE A 132 9.52 8.33 4.59
N ASP A 133 8.31 7.82 4.34
CA ASP A 133 7.78 7.66 2.99
C ASP A 133 7.59 9.02 2.29
N LEU A 134 7.06 10.03 3.01
CA LEU A 134 6.90 11.38 2.49
C LEU A 134 8.24 12.00 2.07
N ILE A 135 9.28 11.87 2.90
CA ILE A 135 10.62 12.40 2.60
C ILE A 135 11.20 11.72 1.35
N LEU A 136 11.05 10.39 1.23
CA LEU A 136 11.54 9.64 0.08
C LEU A 136 10.84 10.06 -1.21
N ILE A 137 9.51 10.23 -1.18
CA ILE A 137 8.74 10.70 -2.34
C ILE A 137 9.17 12.12 -2.75
N ILE A 138 9.31 13.04 -1.80
CA ILE A 138 9.80 14.40 -2.08
C ILE A 138 11.18 14.36 -2.74
N PHE A 139 12.07 13.49 -2.26
CA PHE A 139 13.41 13.34 -2.83
C PHE A 139 13.39 12.76 -4.25
N ILE A 140 12.54 11.76 -4.50
CA ILE A 140 12.40 11.13 -5.82
C ILE A 140 11.92 12.14 -6.87
N TYR A 141 10.94 12.97 -6.51
CA TYR A 141 10.32 13.95 -7.42
C TYR A 141 11.00 15.32 -7.45
N LYS A 142 12.09 15.54 -6.70
CA LYS A 142 12.77 16.84 -6.56
C LYS A 142 13.13 17.50 -7.90
N ASP A 143 13.56 16.70 -8.87
CA ASP A 143 14.07 17.17 -10.17
C ASP A 143 12.98 17.19 -11.27
N GLU A 144 11.74 16.85 -10.94
CA GLU A 144 10.63 16.77 -11.89
C GLU A 144 9.87 18.09 -11.98
N THR A 145 9.85 18.67 -13.18
CA THR A 145 9.21 19.95 -13.49
C THR A 145 7.78 19.79 -14.00
N PHE A 146 7.36 18.57 -14.38
CA PHE A 146 6.02 18.24 -14.89
C PHE A 146 5.62 19.11 -16.09
N ASP A 147 6.56 19.40 -17.00
CA ASP A 147 6.33 20.33 -18.12
C ASP A 147 5.29 19.85 -19.15
N SER A 148 4.97 18.54 -19.15
CA SER A 148 4.00 17.92 -20.04
C SER A 148 2.88 17.21 -19.27
N GLY A 149 1.66 17.24 -19.80
CA GLY A 149 0.54 16.44 -19.31
C GLY A 149 0.80 14.92 -19.42
N ALA A 150 0.02 14.13 -18.70
CA ALA A 150 0.17 12.67 -18.64
C ALA A 150 -1.07 11.95 -19.16
N ILE A 151 -0.87 10.76 -19.73
CA ILE A 151 -1.95 9.89 -20.21
C ILE A 151 -2.62 9.17 -19.03
N SER A 152 -1.90 9.00 -17.92
CA SER A 152 -2.39 8.34 -16.71
C SER A 152 -1.55 8.72 -15.49
N PHE A 153 -2.20 8.88 -14.35
CA PHE A 153 -1.57 9.01 -13.03
C PHE A 153 -0.71 7.79 -12.64
N MET A 154 -0.85 6.65 -13.33
CA MET A 154 -0.07 5.43 -13.07
C MET A 154 1.17 5.27 -13.96
N ILE A 155 1.39 6.17 -14.92
CA ILE A 155 2.56 6.13 -15.81
C ILE A 155 3.54 7.23 -15.37
N PHE A 156 4.68 6.83 -14.82
CA PHE A 156 5.66 7.79 -14.29
C PHE A 156 6.38 8.56 -15.41
N PRO A 157 6.68 9.86 -15.21
CA PRO A 157 7.57 10.60 -16.08
C PRO A 157 8.96 9.93 -16.19
N SER A 158 9.62 10.05 -17.33
CA SER A 158 10.89 9.36 -17.60
C SER A 158 12.01 9.70 -16.61
N LYS A 159 12.08 10.95 -16.12
CA LYS A 159 13.09 11.37 -15.13
C LYS A 159 12.86 10.74 -13.73
N VAL A 160 11.62 10.35 -13.43
CA VAL A 160 11.20 9.79 -12.14
C VAL A 160 11.13 8.26 -12.18
N ALA A 161 10.77 7.69 -13.33
CA ALA A 161 10.48 6.27 -13.50
C ALA A 161 11.60 5.37 -12.97
N GLY A 162 12.87 5.64 -13.30
CA GLY A 162 14.00 4.84 -12.83
C GLY A 162 14.18 4.87 -11.30
N LYS A 163 14.03 6.05 -10.67
CA LYS A 163 14.11 6.21 -9.21
C LYS A 163 12.95 5.48 -8.51
N MET A 164 11.73 5.61 -9.04
CA MET A 164 10.55 4.90 -8.51
C MET A 164 10.68 3.39 -8.67
N PHE A 165 11.20 2.91 -9.80
CA PHE A 165 11.43 1.47 -10.01
C PHE A 165 12.41 0.90 -9.00
N LEU A 166 13.53 1.59 -8.75
CA LEU A 166 14.49 1.20 -7.71
C LEU A 166 13.82 1.19 -6.32
N PHE A 167 13.02 2.21 -6.01
CA PHE A 167 12.30 2.27 -4.74
C PHE A 167 11.33 1.09 -4.58
N PHE A 168 10.61 0.72 -5.63
CA PHE A 168 9.72 -0.44 -5.62
C PHE A 168 10.46 -1.76 -5.44
N MET A 169 11.64 -1.93 -6.05
CA MET A 169 12.48 -3.11 -5.84
C MET A 169 12.93 -3.23 -4.38
N VAL A 170 13.30 -2.13 -3.75
CA VAL A 170 13.65 -2.10 -2.32
C VAL A 170 12.44 -2.47 -1.45
N ILE A 171 11.27 -1.89 -1.72
CA ILE A 171 10.03 -2.23 -0.98
C ILE A 171 9.68 -3.71 -1.16
N LEU A 172 9.84 -4.27 -2.36
CA LEU A 172 9.59 -5.69 -2.62
C LEU A 172 10.53 -6.57 -1.79
N LEU A 173 11.83 -6.27 -1.79
CA LEU A 173 12.82 -7.00 -1.00
C LEU A 173 12.49 -6.95 0.50
N LEU A 174 12.15 -5.76 1.01
CA LEU A 174 11.74 -5.58 2.41
C LEU A 174 10.48 -6.38 2.75
N ASN A 175 9.51 -6.45 1.84
CA ASN A 175 8.30 -7.24 2.04
C ASN A 175 8.56 -8.76 2.00
N ILE A 176 9.51 -9.23 1.18
CA ILE A 176 9.95 -10.64 1.21
C ILE A 176 10.59 -10.97 2.56
N ILE A 177 11.52 -10.13 3.03
CA ILE A 177 12.16 -10.30 4.34
C ILE A 177 11.11 -10.26 5.45
N ASN A 178 10.17 -9.32 5.38
CA ASN A 178 9.08 -9.20 6.35
C ASN A 178 8.19 -10.45 6.35
N SER A 179 7.86 -11.00 5.18
CA SER A 179 7.08 -12.23 5.06
C SER A 179 7.79 -13.39 5.77
N MET A 180 9.09 -13.59 5.53
CA MET A 180 9.90 -14.60 6.21
C MET A 180 9.93 -14.39 7.73
N PHE A 181 10.10 -13.15 8.19
CA PHE A 181 10.07 -12.79 9.60
C PHE A 181 8.72 -13.09 10.25
N ASN A 182 7.60 -12.81 9.57
CA ASN A 182 6.27 -13.14 10.08
C ASN A 182 6.03 -14.65 10.21
N PHE A 183 6.56 -15.47 9.28
CA PHE A 183 6.53 -16.93 9.44
C PHE A 183 7.29 -17.39 10.69
N PHE A 184 8.46 -16.81 10.94
CA PHE A 184 9.23 -17.07 12.16
C PHE A 184 8.44 -16.66 13.42
N LEU A 185 7.87 -15.45 13.44
CA LEU A 185 7.01 -14.96 14.53
C LEU A 185 5.85 -15.91 14.83
N LEU A 186 5.17 -16.41 13.80
CA LEU A 186 4.04 -17.32 13.96
C LEU A 186 4.48 -18.64 14.62
N ARG A 187 5.66 -19.16 14.24
CA ARG A 187 6.21 -20.39 14.83
C ARG A 187 6.55 -20.20 16.31
N GLU A 188 7.18 -19.08 16.65
CA GLU A 188 7.53 -18.76 18.04
C GLU A 188 6.28 -18.55 18.89
N ASN A 189 5.28 -17.83 18.38
CA ASN A 189 4.01 -17.63 19.09
C ASN A 189 3.31 -18.99 19.36
N LYS A 190 3.25 -19.88 18.37
CA LYS A 190 2.72 -21.25 18.56
C LYS A 190 3.46 -22.01 19.67
N ARG A 191 4.77 -21.82 19.82
CA ARG A 191 5.55 -22.42 20.91
C ARG A 191 5.15 -21.83 22.26
N LEU A 192 5.09 -20.50 22.36
CA LEU A 192 4.74 -19.79 23.59
C LEU A 192 3.31 -20.10 24.08
N LYS A 193 2.34 -20.25 23.16
CA LYS A 193 0.96 -20.61 23.50
C LYS A 193 0.82 -21.97 24.19
N LYS A 194 1.77 -22.90 23.97
CA LYS A 194 1.79 -24.22 24.62
C LYS A 194 2.34 -24.18 26.05
N MET A 195 2.92 -23.06 26.47
CA MET A 195 3.46 -22.91 27.82
C MET A 195 2.34 -22.61 28.82
N ASN A 196 2.45 -23.15 30.03
CA ASN A 196 1.54 -22.82 31.13
C ASN A 196 1.77 -21.37 31.57
N THR A 197 0.89 -20.49 31.10
CA THR A 197 0.92 -19.04 31.34
C THR A 197 -0.44 -18.56 31.88
N SER A 198 -0.49 -17.33 32.41
CA SER A 198 -1.72 -16.72 32.91
C SER A 198 -2.77 -16.56 31.79
N LEU A 199 -4.04 -16.44 32.17
CA LEU A 199 -5.14 -16.28 31.22
C LEU A 199 -4.98 -15.01 30.36
N ALA A 200 -4.52 -13.92 30.97
CA ALA A 200 -4.23 -12.67 30.27
C ALA A 200 -3.14 -12.84 29.21
N THR A 201 -2.03 -13.51 29.53
CA THR A 201 -0.96 -13.80 28.58
C THR A 201 -1.43 -14.71 27.45
N LYS A 202 -2.27 -15.71 27.74
CA LYS A 202 -2.87 -16.57 26.70
C LYS A 202 -3.76 -15.79 25.74
N TYR A 203 -4.62 -14.91 26.25
CA TYR A 203 -5.46 -14.04 25.43
C TYR A 203 -4.60 -13.16 24.51
N GLN A 204 -3.57 -12.52 25.06
CA GLN A 204 -2.65 -11.67 24.29
C GLN A 204 -1.88 -12.44 23.22
N LEU A 205 -1.37 -13.63 23.52
CA LEU A 205 -0.71 -14.47 22.54
C LEU A 205 -1.67 -14.94 21.44
N GLU A 206 -2.95 -15.19 21.75
CA GLU A 206 -4.00 -15.50 20.76
C GLU A 206 -4.27 -14.32 19.83
N GLU A 207 -4.39 -13.11 20.38
CA GLU A 207 -4.59 -11.90 19.59
C GLU A 207 -3.40 -11.65 18.65
N VAL A 208 -2.16 -11.76 19.16
CA VAL A 208 -0.93 -11.65 18.35
C VAL A 208 -0.85 -12.78 17.32
N TYR A 209 -1.34 -13.98 17.63
CA TYR A 209 -1.33 -15.10 16.69
C TYR A 209 -2.28 -14.86 15.51
N LEU A 210 -3.52 -14.44 15.80
CA LEU A 210 -4.53 -14.15 14.78
C LEU A 210 -4.13 -12.96 13.91
N SER A 211 -3.63 -11.89 14.53
CA SER A 211 -3.15 -10.72 13.80
C SER A 211 -1.89 -11.00 12.98
N SER A 212 -0.91 -11.78 13.47
CA SER A 212 0.25 -12.21 12.68
C SER A 212 -0.17 -13.09 11.49
N LYS A 213 -1.15 -13.99 11.65
CA LYS A 213 -1.68 -14.78 10.53
C LYS A 213 -2.28 -13.88 9.44
N PHE A 214 -3.02 -12.84 9.85
CA PHE A 214 -3.56 -11.85 8.92
C PHE A 214 -2.44 -11.09 8.19
N VAL A 215 -1.41 -10.63 8.91
CA VAL A 215 -0.27 -9.90 8.32
C VAL A 215 0.50 -10.75 7.33
N ILE A 216 0.67 -12.05 7.59
CA ILE A 216 1.27 -12.99 6.62
C ILE A 216 0.45 -13.01 5.32
N SER A 217 -0.87 -13.18 5.42
CA SER A 217 -1.74 -13.18 4.23
C SER A 217 -1.66 -11.87 3.45
N VAL A 218 -1.68 -10.73 4.15
CA VAL A 218 -1.54 -9.40 3.54
C VAL A 218 -0.18 -9.22 2.87
N THR A 219 0.91 -9.53 3.57
CA THR A 219 2.28 -9.35 3.05
C THR A 219 2.51 -10.26 1.86
N PHE A 220 1.98 -11.48 1.89
CA PHE A 220 2.03 -12.41 0.75
C PHE A 220 1.33 -11.82 -0.48
N LEU A 221 0.11 -11.29 -0.33
CA LEU A 221 -0.59 -10.65 -1.44
C LEU A 221 0.18 -9.45 -2.00
N HIS A 222 0.72 -8.58 -1.14
CA HIS A 222 1.56 -7.47 -1.57
C HIS A 222 2.79 -7.96 -2.34
N VAL A 223 3.53 -8.93 -1.84
CA VAL A 223 4.67 -9.51 -2.56
C VAL A 223 4.24 -10.06 -3.92
N SER A 224 3.15 -10.83 -3.99
CA SER A 224 2.68 -11.43 -5.24
C SER A 224 2.25 -10.36 -6.27
N PHE A 225 1.40 -9.41 -5.88
CA PHE A 225 0.90 -8.38 -6.80
C PHE A 225 2.00 -7.39 -7.22
N PHE A 226 2.85 -6.97 -6.29
CA PHE A 226 3.92 -6.01 -6.58
C PHE A 226 5.03 -6.64 -7.40
N ALA A 227 5.38 -7.91 -7.15
CA ALA A 227 6.30 -8.66 -8.00
C ALA A 227 5.74 -8.85 -9.41
N ALA A 228 4.45 -9.19 -9.55
CA ALA A 228 3.80 -9.31 -10.85
C ALA A 228 3.82 -7.98 -11.62
N TYR A 229 3.53 -6.86 -10.94
CA TYR A 229 3.60 -5.52 -11.53
C TYR A 229 5.01 -5.18 -12.04
N LEU A 230 6.04 -5.41 -11.22
CA LEU A 230 7.43 -5.13 -11.62
C LEU A 230 7.90 -6.05 -12.75
N PHE A 231 7.52 -7.32 -12.72
CA PHE A 231 7.82 -8.27 -13.79
C PHE A 231 7.19 -7.83 -15.13
N MET A 232 5.93 -7.38 -15.10
CA MET A 232 5.26 -6.86 -16.29
C MET A 232 5.91 -5.58 -16.81
N MET A 233 6.38 -4.69 -15.92
CA MET A 233 7.12 -3.50 -16.33
C MET A 233 8.39 -3.88 -17.11
N ILE A 234 9.21 -4.77 -16.55
CA ILE A 234 10.45 -5.25 -17.16
C ILE A 234 10.18 -5.86 -18.55
N ILE A 235 9.13 -6.68 -18.69
CA ILE A 235 8.75 -7.27 -19.98
C ILE A 235 8.28 -6.21 -20.98
N SER A 236 7.53 -5.22 -20.52
CA SER A 236 6.92 -4.18 -21.38
C SER A 236 7.91 -3.17 -21.94
N GLY A 237 9.21 -3.31 -21.64
CA GLY A 237 10.25 -2.39 -22.10
C GLY A 237 10.25 -1.09 -21.30
N LEU A 238 9.79 -1.15 -20.05
CA LEU A 238 10.05 -0.17 -19.00
C LEU A 238 11.17 -0.69 -18.09
#